data_AF-A0A3B8KZ70-F1
#
_entry.id   AF-A0A3B8KZ70-F1
#
_cell.length_a   1.000
_cell.length_b   1.000
_cell.length_c   1.000
_cell.angle_alpha   90.00
_cell.angle_beta   90.00
_cell.angle_gamma   90.00
#
_symmetry.space_group_name_H-M   'P 1'
#
loop_
_entity.id
_entity.type
_entity.pdbx_description
1 polymer ?
#
loop_
_entity_poly.entity_id
_entity_poly.type
_entity_poly.pdbx_seq_one_letter_code
_entity_poly.pdbx_strand_id
1 'polypeptide(L)'
;KPNKGLSADLDALAAYTNSHKFTLSPYARKGLSTAAQRGRSLFRSEKTGCAKCHSGPFFTDSQPRPKPLRHDVGSGTADPSEKMGPAYDTPMLLGLYRSAPYLHHGKAATLTDVLTTFNKNDRHGTTSHLDKQQVADLVEFLKALPYEDPAAAAQKAGLTKVAR
;
A
#
# COMPACT_ATOMS: atom_id res chain seq x y z
N LYS A 1 -13.32 -25.77 -0.07
CA LYS A 1 -12.65 -24.50 -0.42
C LYS A 1 -11.26 -24.84 -0.98
N PRO A 2 -10.70 -24.05 -1.91
CA PRO A 2 -9.43 -24.42 -2.54
C PRO A 2 -8.35 -24.65 -1.49
N ASN A 3 -7.75 -25.83 -1.50
CA ASN A 3 -6.54 -26.23 -0.78
C ASN A 3 -6.62 -26.52 0.74
N LYS A 4 -7.75 -26.31 1.42
CA LYS A 4 -7.89 -26.72 2.85
C LYS A 4 -7.85 -28.25 2.97
N GLY A 5 -7.08 -28.78 3.94
CA GLY A 5 -7.00 -30.21 4.22
C GLY A 5 -6.18 -31.02 3.21
N LEU A 6 -5.55 -30.35 2.23
CA LEU A 6 -4.63 -31.00 1.29
C LEU A 6 -3.21 -31.15 1.86
N SER A 7 -2.82 -30.30 2.82
CA SER A 7 -1.53 -30.35 3.51
C SER A 7 -1.65 -29.72 4.90
N ALA A 8 -1.33 -30.51 5.93
CA ALA A 8 -1.34 -30.04 7.32
C ALA A 8 -0.36 -28.87 7.53
N ASP A 9 0.81 -28.91 6.87
CA ASP A 9 1.82 -27.86 6.98
C ASP A 9 1.35 -26.53 6.36
N LEU A 10 0.70 -26.59 5.19
CA LEU A 10 0.16 -25.39 4.54
C LEU A 10 -1.03 -24.81 5.32
N ASP A 11 -1.84 -25.67 5.95
CA ASP A 11 -2.92 -25.24 6.83
C ASP A 11 -2.36 -24.57 8.10
N ALA A 12 -1.33 -25.15 8.72
CA ALA A 12 -0.65 -24.57 9.89
C ALA A 12 0.01 -23.22 9.57
N LEU A 13 0.73 -23.12 8.44
CA LEU A 13 1.34 -21.86 8.00
C LEU A 13 0.28 -20.78 7.79
N ALA A 14 -0.86 -21.13 7.20
CA ALA A 14 -1.91 -20.18 6.96
C ALA A 14 -2.68 -19.79 8.23
N ALA A 15 -2.81 -20.68 9.21
CA ALA A 15 -3.32 -20.33 10.53
C ALA A 15 -2.37 -19.35 11.24
N TYR A 16 -1.06 -19.60 11.18
CA TYR A 16 -0.05 -18.72 11.76
C TYR A 16 -0.07 -17.32 11.13
N THR A 17 -0.01 -17.20 9.80
CA THR A 17 0.00 -15.89 9.12
C THR A 17 -1.27 -15.08 9.36
N ASN A 18 -2.42 -15.75 9.55
CA ASN A 18 -3.69 -15.09 9.89
C ASN A 18 -3.84 -14.74 11.38
N SER A 19 -2.95 -15.20 12.27
CA SER A 19 -3.05 -14.95 13.70
C SER A 19 -2.62 -13.54 14.12
N HIS A 20 -1.84 -12.87 13.29
CA HIS A 20 -1.26 -11.57 13.61
C HIS A 20 -2.30 -10.44 13.64
N LYS A 21 -2.03 -9.44 14.49
CA LYS A 21 -2.77 -8.18 14.56
C LYS A 21 -1.94 -7.06 13.95
N PHE A 22 -2.63 -6.06 13.39
CA PHE A 22 -1.97 -4.84 12.96
C PHE A 22 -1.55 -4.02 14.18
N THR A 23 -0.30 -3.61 14.22
CA THR A 23 0.22 -2.66 15.20
C THR A 23 0.25 -1.27 14.57
N LEU A 24 -0.17 -0.25 15.32
CA LEU A 24 -0.05 1.14 14.87
C LEU A 24 1.39 1.48 14.50
N SER A 25 1.55 2.29 13.47
CA SER A 25 2.85 2.84 13.10
C SER A 25 3.46 3.62 14.28
N PRO A 26 4.77 3.50 14.53
CA PRO A 26 5.49 4.36 15.47
C PRO A 26 5.22 5.86 15.23
N TYR A 27 5.03 6.24 13.96
CA TYR A 27 4.76 7.61 13.53
C TYR A 27 3.32 8.09 13.82
N ALA A 28 2.45 7.19 14.27
CA ALA A 28 1.05 7.47 14.58
C ALA A 28 0.63 7.05 16.00
N ARG A 29 1.59 6.69 16.88
CA ARG A 29 1.27 6.24 18.27
C ARG A 29 0.47 7.25 19.08
N LYS A 30 0.60 8.54 18.77
CA LYS A 30 -0.14 9.64 19.41
C LYS A 30 -1.19 10.26 18.48
N GLY A 31 -1.62 9.51 17.46
CA GLY A 31 -2.41 10.02 16.34
C GLY A 31 -1.54 10.64 15.24
N LEU A 32 -2.19 11.13 14.19
CA LEU A 32 -1.52 11.77 13.06
C LEU A 32 -0.95 13.14 13.46
N SER A 33 0.32 13.37 13.14
CA SER A 33 0.92 14.71 13.22
C SER A 33 0.22 15.70 12.28
N THR A 34 0.39 17.00 12.49
CA THR A 34 -0.17 18.02 11.60
C THR A 34 0.32 17.85 10.15
N ALA A 35 1.59 17.47 9.96
CA ALA A 35 2.14 17.15 8.64
C ALA A 35 1.44 15.94 8.01
N ALA A 36 1.28 14.85 8.77
CA ALA A 36 0.59 13.66 8.29
C ALA A 36 -0.90 13.91 8.01
N GLN A 37 -1.55 14.84 8.72
CA GLN A 37 -2.93 15.26 8.42
C GLN A 37 -3.01 16.01 7.09
N ARG A 38 -2.08 16.94 6.81
CA ARG A 38 -1.99 17.60 5.50
C ARG A 38 -1.70 16.59 4.38
N GLY A 39 -0.77 15.66 4.64
CA GLY A 39 -0.45 14.55 3.73
C GLY A 39 -1.64 13.64 3.44
N ARG A 40 -2.48 13.36 4.44
CA ARG A 40 -3.73 12.59 4.27
C ARG A 40 -4.70 13.29 3.33
N SER A 41 -4.83 14.61 3.43
CA SER A 41 -5.67 15.39 2.51
C SER A 41 -5.12 15.36 1.09
N LEU A 42 -3.80 15.47 0.92
CA LEU A 42 -3.15 15.30 -0.37
C LEU A 42 -3.38 13.90 -0.94
N PHE A 43 -3.18 12.84 -0.15
CA PHE A 43 -3.37 11.45 -0.58
C PHE A 43 -4.80 11.16 -1.08
N ARG A 44 -5.80 11.78 -0.44
CA ARG A 44 -7.23 11.59 -0.77
C ARG A 44 -7.73 12.51 -1.88
N SER A 45 -6.93 13.49 -2.29
CA SER A 45 -7.29 14.43 -3.34
C SER A 45 -7.44 13.71 -4.68
N GLU A 46 -8.47 14.06 -5.44
CA GLU A 46 -8.61 13.60 -6.82
C GLU A 46 -7.44 14.06 -7.71
N LYS A 47 -6.83 15.21 -7.35
CA LYS A 47 -5.72 15.81 -8.10
C LYS A 47 -4.45 14.96 -8.01
N THR A 48 -4.17 14.35 -6.86
CA THR A 48 -3.02 13.43 -6.70
C THR A 48 -3.40 12.00 -7.10
N GLY A 49 -4.64 11.58 -6.83
CA GLY A 49 -5.20 10.32 -7.29
C GLY A 49 -4.71 9.06 -6.57
N CYS A 50 -3.94 9.17 -5.48
CA CYS A 50 -3.38 8.01 -4.78
C CYS A 50 -4.46 7.03 -4.31
N ALA A 51 -5.55 7.56 -3.77
CA ALA A 51 -6.67 6.78 -3.25
C ALA A 51 -7.50 6.06 -4.34
N LYS A 52 -7.23 6.26 -5.63
CA LYS A 52 -7.90 5.52 -6.72
C LYS A 52 -7.56 4.03 -6.69
N CYS A 53 -6.31 3.69 -6.35
CA CYS A 53 -5.85 2.31 -6.22
C CYS A 53 -5.58 1.95 -4.76
N HIS A 54 -4.96 2.86 -3.99
CA HIS A 54 -4.66 2.64 -2.59
C HIS A 54 -5.83 3.04 -1.68
N SER A 55 -6.89 2.24 -1.72
CA SER A 55 -8.18 2.57 -1.10
C SER A 55 -8.56 1.62 0.04
N GLY A 56 -9.65 1.97 0.73
CA GLY A 56 -10.24 1.12 1.77
C GLY A 56 -9.36 0.94 3.02
N PRO A 57 -9.75 0.01 3.90
CA PRO A 57 -9.12 -0.20 5.20
C PRO A 57 -7.65 -0.63 5.15
N PHE A 58 -7.25 -1.28 4.06
CA PHE A 58 -5.90 -1.81 3.86
C PHE A 58 -5.06 -1.02 2.85
N PHE A 59 -5.59 0.09 2.33
CA PHE A 59 -4.93 0.95 1.33
C PHE A 59 -4.51 0.18 0.08
N THR A 60 -5.42 -0.65 -0.43
CA THR A 60 -5.29 -1.45 -1.65
C THR A 60 -6.67 -1.75 -2.22
N ASP A 61 -6.76 -1.85 -3.54
CA ASP A 61 -7.90 -2.35 -4.30
C ASP A 61 -7.74 -3.83 -4.72
N SER A 62 -6.68 -4.49 -4.24
CA SER A 62 -6.43 -5.91 -4.46
C SER A 62 -7.58 -6.75 -3.92
N GLN A 63 -8.05 -7.69 -4.73
CA GLN A 63 -9.15 -8.59 -4.38
C GLN A 63 -8.86 -10.01 -4.87
N PRO A 64 -9.27 -11.04 -4.13
CA PRO A 64 -9.12 -12.43 -4.53
C PRO A 64 -10.15 -12.78 -5.62
N ARG A 65 -9.75 -12.67 -6.89
CA ARG A 65 -10.60 -12.97 -8.05
C ARG A 65 -9.80 -13.64 -9.18
N PRO A 66 -10.45 -14.37 -10.11
CA PRO A 66 -9.74 -15.14 -11.14
C PRO A 66 -8.80 -14.32 -12.01
N LYS A 67 -9.15 -13.05 -12.29
CA LYS A 67 -8.29 -12.10 -13.01
C LYS A 67 -8.01 -10.90 -12.10
N PRO A 68 -6.84 -10.85 -11.43
CA PRO A 68 -6.47 -9.76 -10.52
C PRO A 68 -6.51 -8.37 -11.17
N LEU A 69 -6.72 -7.32 -10.38
CA LEU A 69 -6.57 -5.94 -10.87
C LEU A 69 -5.08 -5.65 -10.89
N ARG A 70 -4.61 -5.06 -11.98
CA ARG A 70 -3.22 -4.66 -12.09
C ARG A 70 -3.18 -3.26 -12.69
N HIS A 71 -2.28 -2.43 -12.19
CA HIS A 71 -2.09 -1.06 -12.63
C HIS A 71 -0.67 -0.87 -13.14
N ASP A 72 -0.52 -0.28 -14.32
CA ASP A 72 0.79 0.11 -14.84
C ASP A 72 1.12 1.54 -14.43
N VAL A 73 1.92 1.64 -13.37
CA VAL A 73 2.42 2.89 -12.78
C VAL A 73 3.71 3.38 -13.44
N GLY A 74 4.12 2.82 -14.58
CA GLY A 74 5.30 3.26 -15.34
C GLY A 74 6.64 2.79 -14.79
N SER A 75 6.64 1.81 -13.86
CA SER A 75 7.86 1.24 -13.27
C SER A 75 8.26 -0.12 -13.86
N GLY A 76 7.35 -0.80 -14.57
CA GLY A 76 7.55 -2.19 -14.97
C GLY A 76 8.46 -2.43 -16.18
N THR A 77 8.99 -1.38 -16.80
CA THR A 77 10.01 -1.49 -17.87
C THR A 77 11.44 -1.32 -17.33
N ALA A 78 11.59 -1.08 -16.02
CA ALA A 78 12.89 -0.84 -15.40
C ALA A 78 13.66 -2.12 -15.09
N ASP A 79 13.04 -3.29 -15.24
CA ASP A 79 13.65 -4.61 -15.02
C ASP A 79 13.54 -5.47 -16.30
N PRO A 80 14.65 -5.76 -16.99
CA PRO A 80 14.65 -6.62 -18.18
C PRO A 80 14.21 -8.07 -17.91
N SER A 81 14.18 -8.51 -16.65
CA SER A 81 13.73 -9.84 -16.25
C SER A 81 12.23 -9.93 -15.99
N GLU A 82 11.48 -8.82 -16.07
CA GLU A 82 10.03 -8.79 -15.93
C GLU A 82 9.35 -9.56 -17.06
N LYS A 83 8.58 -10.60 -16.71
CA LYS A 83 7.90 -11.51 -17.67
C LYS A 83 6.39 -11.35 -17.70
N MET A 84 5.81 -10.72 -16.67
CA MET A 84 4.37 -10.65 -16.45
C MET A 84 3.75 -9.33 -16.90
N GLY A 85 4.55 -8.46 -17.52
CA GLY A 85 4.14 -7.15 -18.03
C GLY A 85 4.17 -6.05 -16.97
N PRO A 86 3.99 -4.78 -17.39
CA PRO A 86 4.36 -3.62 -16.57
C PRO A 86 3.34 -3.25 -15.48
N ALA A 87 2.21 -3.95 -15.43
CA ALA A 87 1.14 -3.69 -14.48
C ALA A 87 1.32 -4.53 -13.22
N TYR A 88 1.06 -4.01 -12.03
CA TYR A 88 1.23 -4.74 -10.76
C TYR A 88 -0.04 -4.74 -9.94
N ASP A 89 -0.22 -5.77 -9.12
CA ASP A 89 -1.24 -5.73 -8.07
C ASP A 89 -0.88 -4.61 -7.07
N THR A 90 -1.87 -3.90 -6.57
CA THR A 90 -1.66 -2.76 -5.67
C THR A 90 -1.22 -3.27 -4.29
N PRO A 91 0.02 -3.05 -3.83
CA PRO A 91 0.42 -3.49 -2.50
C PRO A 91 -0.33 -2.72 -1.42
N MET A 92 -0.63 -3.39 -0.30
CA MET A 92 -1.12 -2.73 0.91
C MET A 92 -0.09 -1.73 1.42
N LEU A 93 -0.53 -0.54 1.85
CA LEU A 93 0.37 0.49 2.40
C LEU A 93 0.55 0.41 3.93
N LEU A 94 -0.11 -0.54 4.59
CA LEU A 94 0.02 -0.69 6.04
C LEU A 94 1.40 -1.21 6.42
N GLY A 95 2.12 -0.46 7.25
CA GLY A 95 3.48 -0.81 7.68
C GLY A 95 4.57 -0.41 6.67
N LEU A 96 4.25 0.45 5.69
CA LEU A 96 5.19 0.91 4.66
C LEU A 96 6.48 1.53 5.24
N TYR A 97 6.42 2.14 6.43
CA TYR A 97 7.56 2.78 7.07
C TYR A 97 8.78 1.88 7.33
N ARG A 98 8.64 0.55 7.26
CA ARG A 98 9.68 -0.45 7.55
C ARG A 98 9.99 -1.38 6.39
N SER A 99 9.64 -0.99 5.15
CA SER A 99 9.79 -1.84 3.98
C SER A 99 10.68 -1.25 2.90
N ALA A 100 11.54 -0.28 3.23
CA ALA A 100 12.55 0.21 2.29
C ALA A 100 13.52 -0.94 1.92
N PRO A 101 14.04 -0.97 0.68
CA PRO A 101 13.72 -0.09 -0.43
C PRO A 101 12.36 -0.41 -1.09
N TYR A 102 11.82 0.55 -1.83
CA TYR A 102 10.46 0.52 -2.38
C TYR A 102 10.43 0.17 -3.88
N LEU A 103 9.21 -0.11 -4.36
CA LEU A 103 8.86 -0.66 -5.68
C LEU A 103 9.27 -2.13 -5.83
N HIS A 104 8.68 -2.81 -6.81
CA HIS A 104 8.86 -4.26 -7.03
C HIS A 104 10.33 -4.65 -7.27
N HIS A 105 11.12 -3.75 -7.85
CA HIS A 105 12.55 -3.93 -8.13
C HIS A 105 13.47 -3.28 -7.07
N GLY A 106 12.92 -2.70 -6.00
CA GLY A 106 13.70 -2.12 -4.89
C GLY A 106 14.63 -0.95 -5.25
N LYS A 107 14.33 -0.15 -6.29
CA LYS A 107 15.25 0.94 -6.73
C LYS A 107 14.99 2.26 -6.01
N ALA A 108 13.83 2.45 -5.40
CA ALA A 108 13.53 3.66 -4.65
C ALA A 108 14.00 3.48 -3.20
N ALA A 109 15.05 4.19 -2.79
CA ALA A 109 15.57 4.09 -1.43
C ALA A 109 14.64 4.75 -0.41
N THR A 110 13.92 5.80 -0.81
CA THR A 110 13.03 6.58 0.05
C THR A 110 11.62 6.70 -0.55
N LEU A 111 10.64 7.03 0.29
CA LEU A 111 9.28 7.36 -0.18
C LEU A 111 9.27 8.64 -1.04
N THR A 112 10.18 9.58 -0.75
CA THR A 112 10.37 10.76 -1.61
C THR A 112 10.79 10.33 -3.01
N ASP A 113 11.67 9.34 -3.16
CA ASP A 113 12.07 8.82 -4.47
C ASP A 113 10.89 8.18 -5.21
N VAL A 114 10.01 7.46 -4.50
CA VAL A 114 8.78 6.91 -5.08
C VAL A 114 7.90 8.03 -5.65
N LEU A 115 7.72 9.12 -4.91
CA LEU A 115 6.84 10.23 -5.27
C LEU A 115 7.45 11.20 -6.29
N THR A 116 8.75 11.14 -6.54
CA THR A 116 9.47 12.07 -7.42
C THR A 116 10.24 11.30 -8.51
N THR A 117 11.44 10.83 -8.19
CA THR A 117 12.39 10.16 -9.11
C THR A 117 11.79 8.99 -9.89
N PHE A 118 10.97 8.17 -9.23
CA PHE A 118 10.36 6.96 -9.81
C PHE A 118 8.88 7.13 -10.17
N ASN A 119 8.37 8.37 -10.19
CA ASN A 119 7.04 8.70 -10.68
C ASN A 119 7.09 9.40 -12.05
N LYS A 120 7.67 8.73 -13.04
CA LYS A 120 7.83 9.30 -14.39
C LYS A 120 6.46 9.58 -15.00
N ASN A 121 6.28 10.79 -15.52
CA ASN A 121 5.05 11.25 -16.18
C ASN A 121 3.80 11.13 -15.30
N ASP A 122 3.94 11.22 -13.97
CA ASP A 122 2.81 11.15 -13.01
C ASP A 122 1.96 9.87 -13.14
N ARG A 123 2.58 8.75 -13.55
CA ARG A 123 1.88 7.47 -13.74
C ARG A 123 1.57 6.75 -12.43
N HIS A 124 2.22 7.12 -11.32
CA HIS A 124 2.00 6.61 -9.98
C HIS A 124 1.29 7.65 -9.08
N GLY A 125 0.29 8.33 -9.65
CA GLY A 125 -0.35 9.50 -9.06
C GLY A 125 0.29 10.79 -9.54
N THR A 126 -0.44 11.90 -9.48
CA THR A 126 0.05 13.19 -9.98
C THR A 126 0.71 13.97 -8.85
N THR A 127 2.05 14.03 -8.86
CA THR A 127 2.85 14.68 -7.81
C THR A 127 3.72 15.81 -8.36
N SER A 128 3.87 15.95 -9.68
CA SER A 128 4.68 17.01 -10.31
C SER A 128 4.28 18.45 -9.92
N HIS A 129 3.02 18.64 -9.54
CA HIS A 129 2.48 19.93 -9.10
C HIS A 129 2.66 20.20 -7.60
N LEU A 130 3.18 19.23 -6.84
CA LEU A 130 3.39 19.36 -5.41
C LEU A 130 4.73 20.04 -5.14
N ASP A 131 4.74 20.97 -4.20
CA ASP A 131 6.00 21.52 -3.68
C ASP A 131 6.69 20.52 -2.73
N LYS A 132 7.92 20.86 -2.32
CA LYS A 132 8.73 20.02 -1.42
C LYS A 132 8.05 19.75 -0.07
N GLN A 133 7.31 20.72 0.46
CA GLN A 133 6.62 20.57 1.74
C GLN A 133 5.41 19.64 1.60
N GLN A 134 4.67 19.75 0.51
CA GLN A 134 3.54 18.86 0.20
C GLN A 134 3.99 17.42 -0.02
N VAL A 135 5.13 17.20 -0.70
CA VAL A 135 5.74 15.87 -0.81
C VAL A 135 6.14 15.35 0.56
N ALA A 136 6.80 16.15 1.40
CA ALA A 136 7.18 15.76 2.76
C ALA A 136 5.97 15.41 3.64
N ASP A 137 4.89 16.19 3.56
CA ASP A 137 3.64 15.94 4.27
C ASP A 137 3.02 14.60 3.84
N LEU A 138 3.02 14.31 2.53
CA LEU A 138 2.54 13.04 1.98
C LEU A 138 3.39 11.85 2.48
N VAL A 139 4.71 12.01 2.53
CA VAL A 139 5.62 11.01 3.12
C VAL A 139 5.31 10.77 4.60
N GLU A 140 5.06 11.82 5.39
CA GLU A 140 4.68 11.67 6.81
C GLU A 140 3.36 10.91 6.97
N PHE A 141 2.39 11.14 6.09
CA PHE A 141 1.16 10.35 6.07
C PHE A 141 1.41 8.88 5.75
N LEU A 142 2.20 8.59 4.72
CA LEU A 142 2.54 7.21 4.32
C LEU A 142 3.27 6.45 5.43
N LYS A 143 4.20 7.11 6.13
CA LYS A 143 4.89 6.53 7.29
C LYS A 143 3.94 6.25 8.46
N ALA A 144 2.89 7.04 8.61
CA ALA A 144 1.92 6.90 9.68
C ALA A 144 0.96 5.71 9.50
N LEU A 145 0.98 5.00 8.37
CA LEU A 145 0.09 3.85 8.13
C LEU A 145 0.61 2.56 8.82
N PRO A 146 -0.24 1.83 9.59
CA PRO A 146 -1.60 2.19 10.03
C PRO A 146 -1.61 3.22 11.18
N TYR A 147 -2.51 4.21 11.09
CA TYR A 147 -2.74 5.19 12.18
C TYR A 147 -3.99 4.89 13.02
N GLU A 148 -4.78 3.90 12.60
CA GLU A 148 -5.95 3.36 13.28
C GLU A 148 -6.01 1.83 13.06
N ASP A 149 -6.76 1.09 13.89
CA ASP A 149 -6.94 -0.34 13.68
C ASP A 149 -7.78 -0.59 12.41
N PRO A 150 -7.21 -1.20 11.36
CA PRO A 150 -7.94 -1.43 10.11
C PRO A 150 -9.04 -2.48 10.26
N ALA A 151 -9.04 -3.32 11.31
CA ALA A 151 -10.01 -4.40 11.47
C ALA A 151 -11.44 -3.87 11.63
N ALA A 152 -11.63 -2.81 12.42
CA ALA A 152 -12.95 -2.19 12.60
C ALA A 152 -13.48 -1.60 11.29
N ALA A 153 -12.63 -0.93 10.51
CA ALA A 153 -12.98 -0.40 9.21
C ALA A 153 -13.25 -1.51 8.17
N ALA A 154 -12.46 -2.59 8.20
CA ALA A 154 -12.66 -3.78 7.38
C ALA A 154 -14.01 -4.45 7.63
N GLN A 155 -14.39 -4.64 8.90
CA GLN A 155 -15.69 -5.19 9.26
C GLN A 155 -16.84 -4.31 8.77
N LYS A 156 -16.75 -2.99 8.95
CA LYS A 156 -17.74 -2.03 8.44
C LYS A 156 -17.85 -2.05 6.91
N ALA A 157 -16.74 -2.32 6.21
CA ALA A 157 -16.69 -2.51 4.77
C ALA A 157 -17.17 -3.90 4.30
N GLY A 158 -17.67 -4.75 5.21
CA GLY A 158 -18.14 -6.10 4.89
C GLY A 158 -17.02 -7.11 4.61
N LEU A 159 -15.76 -6.76 4.88
CA LEU A 159 -14.64 -7.66 4.68
C LEU A 159 -14.63 -8.72 5.77
N THR A 160 -14.63 -9.98 5.33
CA THR A 160 -14.58 -11.13 6.25
C THR A 160 -13.15 -11.61 6.38
N LYS A 161 -12.62 -11.64 7.61
CA LYS A 161 -11.35 -12.29 7.88
C LYS A 161 -11.47 -13.77 7.50
N VAL A 162 -10.57 -14.26 6.66
CA VAL A 162 -10.54 -15.68 6.30
C VAL A 162 -10.09 -16.46 7.53
N ALA A 163 -11.03 -17.05 8.25
CA ALA A 163 -10.74 -18.05 9.27
C ALA A 163 -10.24 -19.33 8.57
N ARG A 164 -9.03 -19.76 8.91
CA ARG A 164 -8.52 -21.10 8.57
C ARG A 164 -8.43 -21.92 9.83
#